data_AF-A0A969LK46-F1
#
_entry.id   AF-A0A969LK46-F1
#
_cell.length_a   1.000
_cell.length_b   1.000
_cell.length_c   1.000
_cell.angle_alpha   90.00
_cell.angle_beta   90.00
_cell.angle_gamma   90.00
#
_symmetry.space_group_name_H-M   'P 1'
#
loop_
_entity.id
_entity.type
_entity.pdbx_description
1 polymer ?
#
loop_
_entity_poly.entity_id
_entity_poly.type
_entity_poly.pdbx_seq_one_letter_code
_entity_poly.pdbx_strand_id
1 'polypeptide(L)'
;MREQKERIAQEQKERAAQEKKERVAEPKTVTAKVSDAEALEAARNAANQAQKEAVEAEKAAAKAPRSKRKQARAEAQRKRTEAERKADEAERLGEEAQRRAEEVRRGSLHAAGLQRLGKGVDAKKTSARPDTKATPTTATANEAPRPTVEATFLRRLHKGACGTFGTVLGPEANEAHRNHFHFDLAPRRRSAFCE
;
A
#
# COMPACT_ATOMS: atom_id res chain seq x y z
N MET A 1 34.41 -45.74 -13.74
CA MET A 1 33.21 -45.93 -12.91
C MET A 1 33.42 -45.58 -11.43
N ARG A 2 34.49 -46.04 -10.78
CA ARG A 2 34.75 -45.74 -9.36
C ARG A 2 35.05 -44.25 -9.10
N GLU A 3 35.91 -43.64 -9.91
CA GLU A 3 36.25 -42.22 -9.82
C GLU A 3 35.04 -41.29 -10.07
N GLN A 4 34.14 -41.68 -10.97
CA GLN A 4 32.93 -40.92 -11.25
C GLN A 4 31.95 -40.97 -10.07
N LYS A 5 31.86 -42.12 -9.38
CA LYS A 5 31.07 -42.27 -8.15
C LYS A 5 31.66 -41.43 -7.00
N GLU A 6 32.99 -41.37 -6.91
CA GLU A 6 33.68 -40.56 -5.90
C GLU A 6 33.49 -39.06 -6.14
N ARG A 7 33.55 -38.59 -7.40
CA ARG A 7 33.23 -37.20 -7.76
C ARG A 7 31.78 -36.82 -7.43
N ILE A 8 30.81 -37.68 -7.78
CA ILE A 8 29.39 -37.44 -7.47
C ILE A 8 29.18 -37.40 -5.95
N ALA A 9 29.82 -38.29 -5.18
CA ALA A 9 29.71 -38.29 -3.73
C ALA A 9 30.31 -37.02 -3.11
N GLN A 10 31.36 -36.47 -3.71
CA GLN A 10 32.02 -35.25 -3.25
C GLN A 10 31.17 -34.01 -3.58
N GLU A 11 30.61 -33.92 -4.79
CA GLU A 11 29.64 -32.87 -5.16
C GLU A 11 28.39 -32.90 -4.28
N GLN A 12 27.87 -34.07 -3.93
CA GLN A 12 26.70 -34.17 -3.04
C GLN A 12 27.03 -33.72 -1.61
N LYS A 13 28.24 -34.00 -1.11
CA LYS A 13 28.70 -33.49 0.19
C LYS A 13 28.88 -31.97 0.19
N GLU A 14 29.39 -31.41 -0.90
CA GLU A 14 29.57 -29.97 -1.06
C GLU A 14 28.22 -29.24 -1.19
N ARG A 15 27.27 -29.79 -1.96
CA ARG A 15 25.89 -29.28 -2.04
C ARG A 15 25.18 -29.35 -0.69
N ALA A 16 25.29 -30.45 0.03
CA ALA A 16 24.72 -30.57 1.38
C ALA A 16 25.37 -29.60 2.39
N ALA A 17 26.67 -29.32 2.24
CA ALA A 17 27.37 -28.33 3.06
C ALA A 17 26.97 -26.89 2.70
N GLN A 18 26.72 -26.61 1.41
CA GLN A 18 26.19 -25.33 0.94
C GLN A 18 24.75 -25.11 1.41
N GLU A 19 23.85 -26.08 1.24
CA GLU A 19 22.48 -26.03 1.76
C GLU A 19 22.46 -25.81 3.28
N LYS A 20 23.34 -26.47 4.03
CA LYS A 20 23.42 -26.29 5.49
C LYS A 20 23.97 -24.91 5.89
N LYS A 21 24.79 -24.27 5.05
CA LYS A 21 25.26 -22.89 5.26
C LYS A 21 24.20 -21.86 4.86
N GLU A 22 23.43 -22.10 3.78
CA GLU A 22 22.29 -21.26 3.39
C GLU A 22 21.13 -21.35 4.41
N ARG A 23 20.86 -22.54 4.96
CA ARG A 23 19.83 -22.76 5.99
C ARG A 23 20.15 -22.12 7.35
N VAL A 24 21.40 -21.67 7.56
CA VAL A 24 21.82 -20.87 8.73
C VAL A 24 21.74 -19.36 8.45
N ALA A 25 21.48 -18.95 7.20
CA ALA A 25 21.40 -17.57 6.77
C ALA A 25 19.98 -17.10 6.36
N GLU A 26 18.95 -17.96 6.39
CA GLU A 26 17.57 -17.49 6.28
C GLU A 26 17.08 -17.01 7.64
N PRO A 27 16.85 -15.70 7.84
CA PRO A 27 16.25 -15.24 9.07
C PRO A 27 14.82 -15.79 9.11
N LYS A 28 14.38 -16.31 10.26
CA LYS A 28 13.01 -16.78 10.54
C LYS A 28 11.90 -15.78 10.15
N THR A 29 12.28 -14.53 9.84
CA THR A 29 11.42 -13.45 9.37
C THR A 29 11.12 -13.50 7.87
N VAL A 30 11.90 -14.21 7.05
CA VAL A 30 11.64 -14.37 5.60
C VAL A 30 10.59 -15.46 5.37
N THR A 31 10.70 -16.61 6.03
CA THR A 31 9.72 -17.71 5.91
C THR A 31 8.32 -17.30 6.36
N ALA A 32 8.18 -16.52 7.45
CA ALA A 32 6.90 -15.99 7.90
C ALA A 32 6.29 -14.94 6.93
N LYS A 33 7.12 -14.17 6.21
CA LYS A 33 6.64 -13.20 5.21
C LYS A 33 6.11 -13.87 3.95
N VAL A 34 6.73 -14.98 3.55
CA VAL A 34 6.28 -15.76 2.38
C VAL A 34 4.91 -16.37 2.65
N SER A 35 4.68 -16.94 3.84
CA SER A 35 3.37 -17.51 4.20
C SER A 35 2.25 -16.48 4.32
N ASP A 36 2.55 -15.29 4.85
CA ASP A 36 1.56 -14.19 4.94
C ASP A 36 1.21 -13.63 3.55
N ALA A 37 2.19 -13.55 2.64
CA ALA A 37 1.97 -13.11 1.26
C ALA A 37 1.16 -14.13 0.45
N GLU A 38 1.46 -15.43 0.62
CA GLU A 38 0.71 -16.52 0.00
C GLU A 38 -0.73 -16.58 0.51
N ALA A 39 -0.96 -16.38 1.81
CA ALA A 39 -2.30 -16.32 2.39
C ALA A 39 -3.11 -15.12 1.86
N LEU A 40 -2.48 -13.94 1.75
CA LEU A 40 -3.12 -12.76 1.18
C LEU A 40 -3.43 -12.93 -0.31
N GLU A 41 -2.54 -13.56 -1.07
CA GLU A 41 -2.74 -13.86 -2.48
C GLU A 41 -3.88 -14.88 -2.66
N ALA A 42 -3.92 -15.94 -1.85
CA ALA A 42 -5.01 -16.90 -1.84
C ALA A 42 -6.36 -16.25 -1.51
N ALA A 43 -6.40 -15.34 -0.53
CA ALA A 43 -7.61 -14.60 -0.17
C ALA A 43 -8.10 -13.69 -1.32
N ARG A 44 -7.17 -12.97 -1.98
CA ARG A 44 -7.49 -12.13 -3.16
C ARG A 44 -8.01 -12.98 -4.32
N ASN A 45 -7.39 -14.13 -4.58
CA ASN A 45 -7.83 -15.05 -5.62
C ASN A 45 -9.22 -15.62 -5.33
N ALA A 46 -9.50 -16.00 -4.08
CA ALA A 46 -10.82 -16.45 -3.65
C ALA A 46 -11.90 -15.37 -3.76
N ALA A 47 -11.58 -14.11 -3.41
CA ALA A 47 -12.47 -12.97 -3.57
C ALA A 47 -12.78 -12.71 -5.06
N ASN A 48 -11.76 -12.70 -5.92
CA ASN A 48 -11.92 -12.54 -7.36
C ASN A 48 -12.78 -13.66 -7.98
N GLN A 49 -12.59 -14.90 -7.54
CA GLN A 49 -13.42 -16.02 -7.99
C GLN A 49 -14.88 -15.86 -7.56
N ALA A 50 -15.13 -15.50 -6.29
CA ALA A 50 -16.48 -15.30 -5.80
C ALA A 50 -17.21 -14.14 -6.48
N GLN A 51 -16.51 -13.06 -6.82
CA GLN A 51 -17.05 -11.96 -7.62
C GLN A 51 -17.45 -12.44 -9.03
N LYS A 52 -16.62 -13.25 -9.69
CA LYS A 52 -16.96 -13.86 -10.99
C LYS A 52 -18.21 -14.74 -10.88
N GLU A 53 -18.28 -15.58 -9.86
CA GLU A 53 -19.44 -16.46 -9.62
C GLU A 53 -20.72 -15.67 -9.32
N ALA A 54 -20.63 -14.55 -8.59
CA ALA A 54 -21.74 -13.65 -8.33
C ALA A 54 -22.25 -12.99 -9.62
N VAL A 55 -21.35 -12.49 -10.46
CA VAL A 55 -21.69 -11.89 -11.77
C VAL A 55 -22.33 -12.91 -12.70
N GLU A 56 -21.79 -14.13 -12.78
CA GLU A 56 -22.38 -15.19 -13.60
C GLU A 56 -23.75 -15.63 -13.09
N ALA A 57 -23.95 -15.67 -11.77
CA ALA A 57 -25.25 -15.98 -11.19
C ALA A 57 -26.28 -14.86 -11.40
N GLU A 58 -25.88 -13.60 -11.39
CA GLU A 58 -26.75 -12.48 -11.76
C GLU A 58 -27.17 -12.56 -13.23
N LYS A 59 -26.23 -12.84 -14.14
CA LYS A 59 -26.52 -13.09 -15.56
C LYS A 59 -27.46 -14.29 -15.73
N ALA A 60 -27.25 -15.38 -14.98
CA ALA A 60 -28.12 -16.55 -15.00
C ALA A 60 -29.53 -16.21 -14.49
N ALA A 61 -29.65 -15.39 -13.44
CA ALA A 61 -30.93 -14.91 -12.92
C ALA A 61 -31.67 -14.00 -13.90
N ALA A 62 -30.95 -13.21 -14.70
CA ALA A 62 -31.53 -12.38 -15.76
C ALA A 62 -32.09 -13.23 -16.91
N LYS A 63 -31.44 -14.35 -17.25
CA LYS A 63 -31.84 -15.29 -18.31
C LYS A 63 -32.83 -16.37 -17.85
N ALA A 64 -33.12 -16.48 -16.56
CA ALA A 64 -33.94 -17.55 -16.00
C ALA A 64 -35.43 -17.46 -16.44
N PRO A 65 -36.10 -18.61 -16.65
CA PRO A 65 -37.53 -18.65 -16.96
C PRO A 65 -38.37 -18.14 -15.78
N ARG A 66 -39.57 -17.61 -16.05
CA ARG A 66 -40.44 -16.99 -15.01
C ARG A 66 -40.68 -17.93 -13.81
N SER A 67 -40.82 -19.23 -14.05
CA SER A 67 -41.03 -20.26 -13.02
C SER A 67 -39.85 -20.43 -12.05
N LYS A 68 -38.61 -20.14 -12.48
CA LYS A 68 -37.39 -20.30 -11.66
C LYS A 68 -36.75 -18.97 -11.25
N ARG A 69 -37.29 -17.83 -11.70
CA ARG A 69 -36.69 -16.50 -11.50
C ARG A 69 -36.49 -16.13 -10.03
N LYS A 70 -37.43 -16.53 -9.16
CA LYS A 70 -37.31 -16.29 -7.70
C LYS A 70 -36.13 -17.05 -7.10
N GLN A 71 -35.96 -18.32 -7.48
CA GLN A 71 -34.84 -19.15 -7.02
C GLN A 71 -33.50 -18.63 -7.56
N ALA A 72 -33.43 -18.29 -8.85
CA ALA A 72 -32.21 -17.78 -9.47
C ALA A 72 -31.76 -16.43 -8.87
N ARG A 73 -32.71 -15.53 -8.55
CA ARG A 73 -32.41 -14.27 -7.85
C ARG A 73 -31.92 -14.49 -6.42
N ALA A 74 -32.52 -15.45 -5.70
CA ALA A 74 -32.07 -15.80 -4.35
C ALA A 74 -30.65 -16.41 -4.36
N GLU A 75 -30.33 -17.23 -5.36
CA GLU A 75 -28.98 -17.77 -5.56
C GLU A 75 -27.97 -16.67 -5.89
N ALA A 76 -28.30 -15.75 -6.81
CA ALA A 76 -27.46 -14.60 -7.15
C ALA A 76 -27.19 -13.70 -5.93
N GLN A 77 -28.21 -13.44 -5.11
CA GLN A 77 -28.06 -12.68 -3.87
C GLN A 77 -27.11 -13.38 -2.89
N ARG A 78 -27.24 -14.70 -2.69
CA ARG A 78 -26.34 -15.48 -1.82
C ARG A 78 -24.88 -15.39 -2.30
N LYS A 79 -24.64 -15.55 -3.60
CA LYS A 79 -23.29 -15.46 -4.17
C LYS A 79 -22.72 -14.05 -4.07
N ARG A 80 -23.55 -13.02 -4.24
CA ARG A 80 -23.16 -11.61 -4.01
C ARG A 80 -22.73 -11.38 -2.56
N THR A 81 -23.51 -11.86 -1.58
CA THR A 81 -23.15 -11.74 -0.16
C THR A 81 -21.90 -12.53 0.20
N GLU A 82 -21.69 -13.69 -0.43
CA GLU A 82 -20.45 -14.47 -0.24
C GLU A 82 -19.23 -13.76 -0.84
N ALA A 83 -19.38 -13.14 -2.01
CA ALA A 83 -18.33 -12.34 -2.64
C ALA A 83 -17.97 -11.11 -1.80
N GLU A 84 -18.97 -10.41 -1.24
CA GLU A 84 -18.75 -9.30 -0.30
C GLU A 84 -17.98 -9.78 0.94
N ARG A 85 -18.40 -10.88 1.58
CA ARG A 85 -17.68 -11.44 2.75
C ARG A 85 -16.22 -11.80 2.45
N LYS A 86 -15.95 -12.40 1.29
CA LYS A 86 -14.58 -12.76 0.87
C LYS A 86 -13.75 -11.52 0.52
N ALA A 87 -14.36 -10.46 0.01
CA ALA A 87 -13.68 -9.19 -0.22
C ALA A 87 -13.28 -8.53 1.11
N ASP A 88 -14.20 -8.47 2.08
CA ASP A 88 -13.93 -7.94 3.42
C ASP A 88 -12.83 -8.75 4.13
N GLU A 89 -12.82 -10.08 3.98
CA GLU A 89 -11.78 -10.95 4.51
C GLU A 89 -10.41 -10.67 3.89
N ALA A 90 -10.33 -10.50 2.57
CA ALA A 90 -9.09 -10.17 1.87
C ALA A 90 -8.58 -8.76 2.24
N GLU A 91 -9.47 -7.80 2.46
CA GLU A 91 -9.13 -6.45 2.93
C GLU A 91 -8.52 -6.51 4.34
N ARG A 92 -9.18 -7.19 5.28
CA ARG A 92 -8.68 -7.36 6.65
C ARG A 92 -7.30 -8.03 6.70
N LEU A 93 -7.09 -9.08 5.90
CA LEU A 93 -5.79 -9.74 5.79
C LEU A 93 -4.73 -8.79 5.18
N GLY A 94 -5.13 -7.95 4.23
CA GLY A 94 -4.28 -6.91 3.65
C GLY A 94 -3.86 -5.85 4.66
N GLU A 95 -4.80 -5.34 5.45
CA GLU A 95 -4.52 -4.37 6.52
C GLU A 95 -3.63 -4.96 7.61
N GLU A 96 -3.87 -6.21 8.01
CA GLU A 96 -3.04 -6.91 9.00
C GLU A 96 -1.61 -7.12 8.49
N ALA A 97 -1.45 -7.55 7.23
CA ALA A 97 -0.15 -7.68 6.59
C ALA A 97 0.59 -6.34 6.52
N GLN A 98 -0.12 -5.24 6.21
CA GLN A 98 0.46 -3.88 6.21
C GLN A 98 0.92 -3.45 7.60
N ARG A 99 0.10 -3.67 8.64
CA ARG A 99 0.45 -3.35 10.04
C ARG A 99 1.70 -4.12 10.48
N ARG A 100 1.77 -5.43 10.19
CA ARG A 100 2.96 -6.25 10.48
C ARG A 100 4.18 -5.76 9.71
N ALA A 101 4.03 -5.39 8.43
CA ALA A 101 5.12 -4.84 7.62
C ALA A 101 5.62 -3.49 8.17
N GLU A 102 4.72 -2.62 8.63
CA GLU A 102 5.06 -1.36 9.28
C GLU A 102 5.79 -1.58 10.61
N GLU A 103 5.34 -2.55 11.42
CA GLU A 103 6.00 -2.91 12.67
C GLU A 103 7.43 -3.42 12.43
N VAL A 104 7.62 -4.30 11.44
CA VAL A 104 8.94 -4.78 11.04
C VAL A 104 9.80 -3.64 10.52
N ARG A 105 9.25 -2.75 9.69
CA ARG A 105 9.96 -1.56 9.20
C ARG A 105 10.38 -0.65 10.35
N ARG A 106 9.47 -0.40 11.31
CA ARG A 106 9.74 0.38 12.52
C ARG A 106 10.83 -0.28 13.35
N GLY A 107 10.76 -1.59 13.60
CA GLY A 107 11.77 -2.34 14.33
C GLY A 107 13.14 -2.29 13.63
N SER A 108 13.17 -2.41 12.30
CA SER A 108 14.38 -2.29 11.49
C SER A 108 15.00 -0.89 11.55
N LEU A 109 14.19 0.17 11.51
CA LEU A 109 14.66 1.56 11.68
C LEU A 109 15.23 1.80 13.09
N HIS A 110 14.60 1.23 14.12
CA HIS A 110 15.11 1.29 15.49
C HIS A 110 16.45 0.53 15.64
N ALA A 111 16.55 -0.67 15.07
CA ALA A 111 17.78 -1.48 15.09
C ALA A 111 18.93 -0.82 14.32
N ALA A 112 18.63 -0.07 13.26
CA ALA A 112 19.60 0.70 12.48
C ALA A 112 19.96 2.06 13.10
N GLY A 113 19.47 2.39 14.30
CA GLY A 113 19.72 3.68 14.96
C GLY A 113 19.07 4.90 14.27
N LEU A 114 18.30 4.67 13.21
CA LEU A 114 17.57 5.69 12.46
C LEU A 114 16.24 5.96 13.17
N GLN A 115 16.31 6.71 14.28
CA GLN A 115 15.12 7.31 14.84
C GLN A 115 14.52 8.27 13.83
N ARG A 116 13.19 8.21 13.69
CA ARG A 116 12.34 9.06 12.85
C ARG A 116 12.98 10.44 12.66
N LEU A 117 13.44 10.76 11.43
CA LEU A 117 13.94 12.09 11.08
C LEU A 117 12.75 13.07 11.14
N GLY A 118 12.53 13.59 12.35
CA GLY A 118 11.46 14.50 12.70
C GLY A 118 11.90 15.37 13.86
N LYS A 119 13.00 16.12 13.64
CA LYS A 119 13.45 17.30 14.40
C LYS A 119 14.65 17.92 13.68
N GLY A 120 14.39 18.50 12.51
CA GLY A 120 15.31 19.43 11.87
C GLY A 120 15.11 20.80 12.50
N VAL A 121 15.97 21.13 13.45
CA VAL A 121 16.14 22.46 14.02
C VAL A 121 16.88 23.33 13.02
N ASP A 122 16.16 24.18 12.27
CA ASP A 122 16.76 25.33 11.60
C ASP A 122 16.55 26.59 12.45
N ALA A 123 17.22 26.60 13.60
CA ALA A 123 17.50 27.82 14.33
C ALA A 123 18.64 28.58 13.61
N LYS A 124 18.31 29.28 12.51
CA LYS A 124 19.18 30.33 11.98
C LYS A 124 18.62 31.70 12.37
N LYS A 125 19.07 32.14 13.55
CA LYS A 125 19.32 33.52 14.00
C LYS A 125 18.63 34.63 13.18
N THR A 126 17.51 35.14 13.71
CA THR A 126 17.32 36.59 13.79
C THR A 126 17.09 36.94 15.26
N SER A 127 17.97 37.79 15.76
CA SER A 127 17.92 38.36 17.09
C SER A 127 16.77 39.36 17.16
N ALA A 128 15.68 38.99 17.82
CA ALA A 128 14.72 39.93 18.38
C ALA A 128 14.32 39.41 19.78
N ARG A 129 14.60 40.22 20.81
CA ARG A 129 14.23 39.96 22.21
C ARG A 129 12.69 39.95 22.31
N PRO A 130 12.06 39.13 23.17
CA PRO A 130 10.63 39.15 23.37
C PRO A 130 10.30 40.06 24.55
N ASP A 131 9.93 41.31 24.28
CA ASP A 131 9.26 42.16 25.25
C ASP A 131 7.92 42.54 24.65
N THR A 132 6.85 41.89 25.11
CA THR A 132 5.52 42.43 25.45
C THR A 132 4.42 41.35 25.32
N LYS A 133 4.02 40.85 26.49
CA LYS A 133 2.63 40.70 26.96
C LYS A 133 1.57 40.39 25.89
N ALA A 134 1.16 39.12 25.86
CA ALA A 134 -0.11 38.71 25.30
C ALA A 134 -1.28 39.41 26.01
N THR A 135 -2.18 40.00 25.21
CA THR A 135 -3.60 40.15 25.53
C THR A 135 -4.41 39.57 24.38
N PRO A 136 -5.48 38.80 24.67
CA PRO A 136 -6.25 38.09 23.65
C PRO A 136 -7.14 39.10 22.94
N THR A 137 -6.85 39.37 21.67
CA THR A 137 -7.78 40.13 20.84
C THR A 137 -8.70 39.13 20.16
N THR A 138 -9.96 39.17 20.59
CA THR A 138 -11.19 38.63 19.96
C THR A 138 -10.98 37.90 18.64
N ALA A 139 -11.26 36.59 18.67
CA ALA A 139 -11.39 35.75 17.50
C ALA A 139 -12.51 36.25 16.58
N THR A 140 -12.13 36.82 15.45
CA THR A 140 -13.01 36.89 14.28
C THR A 140 -13.04 35.49 13.66
N ALA A 141 -14.20 34.83 13.72
CA ALA A 141 -14.44 33.54 13.09
C ALA A 141 -14.50 33.70 11.56
N ASN A 142 -13.35 33.62 10.89
CA ASN A 142 -13.25 33.27 9.47
C ASN A 142 -11.83 32.82 9.07
N GLU A 143 -11.10 32.21 9.99
CA GLU A 143 -9.77 31.66 9.71
C GLU A 143 -9.94 30.24 9.16
N ALA A 144 -9.58 30.03 7.89
CA ALA A 144 -9.50 28.68 7.33
C ALA A 144 -8.59 27.82 8.23
N PRO A 145 -8.95 26.55 8.51
CA PRO A 145 -8.16 25.71 9.38
C PRO A 145 -6.72 25.67 8.88
N ARG A 146 -5.78 25.96 9.78
CA ARG A 146 -4.34 25.92 9.44
C ARG A 146 -4.01 24.55 8.87
N PRO A 147 -3.27 24.50 7.74
CA PRO A 147 -2.98 23.23 7.12
C PRO A 147 -2.20 22.31 8.04
N THR A 148 -2.53 21.03 8.02
CA THR A 148 -1.77 20.03 8.76
C THR A 148 -0.36 19.87 8.17
N VAL A 149 0.51 19.19 8.92
CA VAL A 149 1.87 18.85 8.46
C VAL A 149 1.79 18.00 7.20
N GLU A 150 0.84 17.07 7.14
CA GLU A 150 0.57 16.20 6.00
C GLU A 150 0.12 17.00 4.79
N ALA A 151 -0.84 17.91 4.95
CA ALA A 151 -1.29 18.78 3.87
C ALA A 151 -0.14 19.64 3.30
N THR A 152 0.76 20.10 4.17
CA THR A 152 1.94 20.86 3.77
C THR A 152 2.96 20.00 3.03
N PHE A 153 3.17 18.77 3.48
CA PHE A 153 4.03 17.80 2.80
C PHE A 153 3.50 17.48 1.40
N LEU A 154 2.20 17.19 1.26
CA LEU A 154 1.59 16.86 -0.03
C LEU A 154 1.68 18.02 -1.03
N ARG A 155 1.47 19.27 -0.58
CA ARG A 155 1.70 20.46 -1.43
C ARG A 155 3.15 20.62 -1.86
N ARG A 156 4.11 20.33 -0.99
CA ARG A 156 5.54 20.37 -1.35
C ARG A 156 5.91 19.27 -2.35
N LEU A 157 5.34 18.07 -2.18
CA LEU A 157 5.54 16.95 -3.08
C LEU A 157 5.00 17.28 -4.47
N HIS A 158 3.76 17.79 -4.57
CA HIS A 158 3.16 18.25 -5.83
C HIS A 158 4.03 19.31 -6.52
N LYS A 159 4.46 20.34 -5.77
CA LYS A 159 5.33 21.40 -6.29
C LYS A 159 6.68 20.86 -6.80
N GLY A 160 7.27 19.89 -6.11
CA GLY A 160 8.53 19.25 -6.53
C GLY A 160 8.35 18.40 -7.78
N ALA A 161 7.23 17.67 -7.87
CA ALA A 161 6.91 16.82 -9.01
C ALA A 161 6.75 17.61 -10.32
N CYS A 162 6.22 18.84 -10.26
CA CYS A 162 6.04 19.70 -11.43
C CYS A 162 7.31 19.98 -12.24
N GLY A 163 8.49 19.92 -11.62
CA GLY A 163 9.77 20.10 -12.32
C GLY A 163 10.26 18.84 -13.04
N THR A 164 9.81 17.67 -12.63
CA THR A 164 10.31 16.37 -13.10
C THR A 164 9.35 15.70 -14.08
N PHE A 165 8.04 15.86 -13.86
CA PHE A 165 7.00 15.20 -14.65
C PHE A 165 6.38 16.18 -15.67
N GLY A 166 5.97 15.65 -16.82
CA GLY A 166 5.28 16.40 -17.86
C GLY A 166 3.82 16.74 -17.52
N THR A 167 3.19 15.93 -16.66
CA THR A 167 1.86 16.19 -16.11
C THR A 167 1.82 15.79 -14.63
N VAL A 168 1.31 16.68 -13.78
CA VAL A 168 1.08 16.45 -12.34
C VAL A 168 -0.33 16.91 -11.99
N LEU A 169 -1.19 15.98 -11.58
CA LEU A 169 -2.54 16.27 -11.10
C LEU A 169 -2.66 15.87 -9.64
N GLY A 170 -3.03 16.81 -8.77
CA GLY A 170 -3.26 16.57 -7.36
C GLY A 170 -4.74 16.55 -6.96
N PRO A 171 -5.02 16.40 -5.64
CA PRO A 171 -6.37 16.44 -5.08
C PRO A 171 -7.18 17.70 -5.42
N GLU A 172 -6.51 18.79 -5.77
CA GLU A 172 -7.15 20.05 -6.12
C GLU A 172 -7.50 20.16 -7.61
N ALA A 173 -6.96 19.29 -8.47
CA ALA A 173 -7.15 19.35 -9.93
C ALA A 173 -8.61 19.10 -10.35
N ASN A 174 -9.20 17.98 -9.94
CA ASN A 174 -10.61 17.66 -10.22
C ASN A 174 -11.14 16.54 -9.31
N GLU A 175 -12.41 16.15 -9.49
CA GLU A 175 -13.08 15.12 -8.69
C GLU A 175 -12.38 13.75 -8.76
N ALA A 176 -11.92 13.35 -9.95
CA ALA A 176 -11.26 12.06 -10.12
C ALA A 176 -9.95 11.97 -9.34
N HIS A 177 -9.26 13.09 -9.11
CA HIS A 177 -7.95 13.12 -8.45
C HIS A 177 -8.02 13.42 -6.95
N ARG A 178 -9.22 13.59 -6.36
CA ARG A 178 -9.39 14.00 -4.95
C ARG A 178 -8.64 13.14 -3.92
N ASN A 179 -8.39 11.88 -4.25
CA ASN A 179 -7.77 10.90 -3.36
C ASN A 179 -6.41 10.40 -3.85
N HIS A 180 -5.86 10.90 -4.96
CA HIS A 180 -4.59 10.43 -5.50
C HIS A 180 -3.85 11.47 -6.35
N PHE A 181 -2.58 11.20 -6.64
CA PHE A 181 -1.79 12.01 -7.57
C PHE A 181 -1.62 11.25 -8.90
N HIS A 182 -1.76 11.97 -10.01
CA HIS A 182 -1.39 11.48 -11.33
C HIS A 182 -0.06 12.11 -11.76
N PHE A 183 0.93 11.27 -12.10
CA PHE A 183 2.23 11.69 -12.60
C PHE A 183 2.47 11.06 -13.96
N ASP A 184 2.79 11.88 -14.95
CA ASP A 184 3.05 11.42 -16.31
C ASP A 184 4.31 12.09 -16.88
N LEU A 185 5.08 11.31 -17.64
CA LEU A 185 6.35 11.72 -18.24
C LEU A 185 6.19 12.08 -19.73
N ALA A 186 4.96 12.12 -20.26
CA ALA A 186 4.76 12.40 -21.67
C ALA A 186 5.33 13.79 -22.02
N PRO A 187 6.15 13.88 -23.09
CA PRO A 187 6.74 15.13 -23.49
C PRO A 187 5.65 16.10 -23.97
N ARG A 188 5.45 17.18 -23.21
CA ARG A 188 4.56 18.29 -23.58
C ARG A 188 5.32 19.28 -24.46
N ARG A 189 4.66 19.81 -25.49
CA ARG A 189 5.29 20.71 -26.48
C ARG A 189 5.61 22.13 -25.97
N ARG A 190 5.05 22.56 -24.83
CA ARG A 190 5.17 23.95 -24.36
C ARG A 190 5.56 24.07 -22.88
N SER A 191 4.88 23.34 -22.00
CA SER A 191 5.19 23.34 -20.57
C SER A 191 4.64 22.08 -19.90
N ALA A 192 5.18 21.73 -18.73
CA ALA A 192 4.56 20.76 -17.85
C ALA A 192 3.15 21.24 -17.45
N PHE A 193 2.21 20.31 -17.34
CA PHE A 193 0.85 20.59 -16.88
C PHE A 193 0.76 20.30 -15.38
N CYS A 194 0.37 21.29 -14.59
CA CYS A 194 0.36 21.19 -13.13
C CYS A 194 -0.91 21.79 -12.53
N GLU A 195 -1.71 20.93 -11.91
CA GLU A 195 -2.97 21.27 -11.22
C GLU A 195 -3.11 20.54 -9.89
#